data_AF-A0A7S3NXU5-F1
#
_entry.id   AF-A0A7S3NXU5-F1
#
_cell.length_a   1.000
_cell.length_b   1.000
_cell.length_c   1.000
_cell.angle_alpha   90.00
_cell.angle_beta   90.00
_cell.angle_gamma   90.00
#
_symmetry.space_group_name_H-M   'P 1'
#
loop_
_entity.id
_entity.type
_entity.pdbx_description
1 polymer ?
#
loop_
_entity_poly.entity_id
_entity_poly.type
_entity_poly.pdbx_seq_one_letter_code
_entity_poly.pdbx_strand_id
1 'polypeptide(L)'
;KIKKSDPVLETCVGREIAAKYTKGTYQKPVPIADFLEGKEDNDEELDTKYVLLYLYDEEKNTFGVTYFDITTLQFSIGQFQDDSMKNKFRTLITRIRPVEVLCEAKFMKSDMSKMLRSSPIPPTFSNITAQEKIDYLASKDIIEFYLKSESGKIPKLIQKAMENSDNYSLALSALGNSIKYLQFLMIADKTVPLAEFYEYSHERSTTLGDRQKNSAMILDAQALENLEILEVQGKLSRIHEGSLLHHVDRCSTKFGKRLLKKWICSPLFDDKKLIGRHDAVEYLVKHDTLLNKFKKKMR
;
A
#
# COMPACT_ATOMS: atom_id res chain seq x y z
N LYS A 1 -41.66 -21.68 -17.99
CA LYS A 1 -40.98 -22.82 -18.66
C LYS A 1 -39.65 -23.04 -17.95
N ILE A 2 -39.57 -24.06 -17.10
CA ILE A 2 -38.34 -24.46 -16.41
C ILE A 2 -37.40 -25.02 -17.49
N LYS A 3 -36.22 -24.40 -17.68
CA LYS A 3 -35.17 -24.97 -18.54
C LYS A 3 -34.76 -26.30 -17.90
N LYS A 4 -35.07 -27.43 -18.56
CA LYS A 4 -34.49 -28.72 -18.20
C LYS A 4 -32.97 -28.59 -18.32
N SER A 5 -32.25 -28.86 -17.23
CA SER A 5 -30.80 -29.01 -17.21
C SER A 5 -30.40 -30.10 -18.21
N ASP A 6 -29.32 -29.85 -18.95
CA ASP A 6 -28.77 -30.80 -19.92
C ASP A 6 -28.23 -32.03 -19.14
N PRO A 7 -28.74 -33.25 -19.35
CA PRO A 7 -28.42 -34.42 -18.51
C PRO A 7 -26.92 -34.81 -18.52
N VAL A 8 -26.16 -34.33 -19.52
CA VAL A 8 -24.70 -34.50 -19.56
C VAL A 8 -24.00 -33.65 -18.48
N LEU A 9 -24.52 -32.46 -18.15
CA LEU A 9 -23.96 -31.59 -17.12
C LEU A 9 -24.09 -32.17 -15.70
N GLU A 10 -25.12 -32.99 -15.44
CA GLU A 10 -25.34 -33.63 -14.14
C GLU A 10 -24.36 -34.79 -13.86
N THR A 11 -23.66 -35.28 -14.86
CA THR A 11 -22.64 -36.35 -14.72
C THR A 11 -21.22 -35.83 -14.52
N CYS A 12 -21.01 -34.53 -14.72
CA CYS A 12 -19.71 -33.89 -14.57
C CYS A 12 -19.51 -33.38 -13.15
N VAL A 13 -18.31 -33.55 -12.60
CA VAL A 13 -17.92 -32.93 -11.33
C VAL A 13 -18.03 -31.41 -11.47
N GLY A 14 -18.76 -30.79 -10.56
CA GLY A 14 -18.88 -29.33 -10.47
C GLY A 14 -17.50 -28.69 -10.29
N ARG A 15 -17.22 -27.66 -11.09
CA ARG A 15 -16.01 -26.87 -10.98
C ARG A 15 -16.39 -25.44 -10.68
N GLU A 16 -15.74 -24.86 -9.70
CA GLU A 16 -15.91 -23.46 -9.33
C GLU A 16 -14.54 -22.78 -9.21
N ILE A 17 -14.54 -21.46 -9.27
CA ILE A 17 -13.34 -20.67 -9.02
C ILE A 17 -13.10 -20.65 -7.52
N ALA A 18 -12.03 -21.27 -7.05
CA ALA A 18 -11.67 -21.32 -5.63
C ALA A 18 -10.82 -20.12 -5.18
N ALA A 19 -10.04 -19.54 -6.08
CA ALA A 19 -9.19 -18.39 -5.80
C ALA A 19 -8.81 -17.65 -7.09
N LYS A 20 -8.53 -16.35 -6.97
CA LYS A 20 -7.91 -15.54 -8.04
C LYS A 20 -6.69 -14.84 -7.46
N TYR A 21 -5.59 -14.85 -8.21
CA TYR A 21 -4.33 -14.27 -7.78
C TYR A 21 -3.87 -13.20 -8.76
N THR A 22 -3.33 -12.11 -8.24
CA THR A 22 -2.71 -11.04 -9.01
C THR A 22 -1.32 -10.71 -8.47
N LYS A 23 -0.54 -9.92 -9.21
CA LYS A 23 0.83 -9.56 -8.80
C LYS A 23 0.87 -8.91 -7.41
N GLY A 24 -0.14 -8.10 -7.05
CA GLY A 24 -0.22 -7.43 -5.75
C GLY A 24 -0.91 -8.23 -4.65
N THR A 25 -1.57 -9.35 -4.98
CA THR A 25 -2.33 -10.15 -3.99
C THR A 25 -1.84 -11.59 -3.86
N TYR A 26 -0.94 -12.02 -4.74
CA TYR A 26 -0.36 -13.35 -4.68
C TYR A 26 0.55 -13.50 -3.46
N GLN A 27 0.17 -14.46 -2.61
CA GLN A 27 1.02 -14.99 -1.55
C GLN A 27 1.44 -16.40 -1.99
N LYS A 28 2.74 -16.62 -2.13
CA LYS A 28 3.27 -17.96 -2.40
C LYS A 28 2.85 -18.87 -1.24
N PRO A 29 2.11 -19.97 -1.49
CA PRO A 29 1.80 -20.91 -0.43
C PRO A 29 3.11 -21.53 0.03
N VAL A 30 3.42 -21.41 1.33
CA VAL A 30 4.56 -22.13 1.91
C VAL A 30 4.18 -23.61 1.99
N PRO A 31 4.90 -24.52 1.34
CA PRO A 31 4.65 -25.95 1.49
C PRO A 31 4.72 -26.34 2.98
N ILE A 32 3.78 -27.14 3.45
CA ILE A 32 3.71 -27.54 4.86
C ILE A 32 5.02 -28.19 5.32
N ALA A 33 5.69 -28.94 4.44
CA ALA A 33 7.00 -29.51 4.69
C ALA A 33 8.07 -28.44 4.97
N ASP A 34 8.12 -27.37 4.18
CA ASP A 34 9.09 -26.28 4.36
C ASP A 34 8.80 -25.46 5.63
N PHE A 35 7.51 -25.28 5.97
CA PHE A 35 7.09 -24.67 7.23
C PHE A 35 7.53 -25.49 8.46
N LEU A 36 7.36 -26.82 8.40
CA LEU A 36 7.76 -27.73 9.48
C LEU A 36 9.29 -27.87 9.60
N GLU A 37 10.00 -27.80 8.47
CA GLU A 37 11.46 -27.86 8.42
C GLU A 37 12.14 -26.50 8.69
N GLY A 38 11.35 -25.42 8.86
CA GLY A 38 11.87 -24.07 9.09
C GLY A 38 12.73 -23.54 7.94
N LYS A 39 12.51 -24.04 6.72
CA LYS A 39 13.25 -23.57 5.54
C LYS A 39 12.78 -22.16 5.18
N GLU A 40 13.72 -21.22 5.18
CA GLU A 40 13.44 -19.86 4.75
C GLU A 40 13.30 -19.80 3.22
N ASP A 41 12.19 -19.21 2.74
CA ASP A 41 12.07 -18.82 1.34
C ASP A 41 13.20 -17.84 0.99
N ASN A 42 14.15 -18.31 0.18
CA ASN A 42 15.27 -17.54 -0.39
C ASN A 42 14.82 -16.52 -1.45
N ASP A 43 13.52 -16.30 -1.64
CA ASP A 43 13.02 -15.29 -2.56
C ASP A 43 13.51 -13.91 -2.09
N GLU A 44 14.43 -13.33 -2.87
CA GLU A 44 15.08 -12.03 -2.65
C GLU A 44 14.07 -10.86 -2.69
N GLU A 45 12.85 -11.10 -3.17
CA GLU A 45 11.87 -10.08 -3.54
C GLU A 45 10.73 -9.97 -2.51
N LEU A 46 11.06 -9.51 -1.30
CA LEU A 46 10.09 -9.18 -0.23
C LEU A 46 9.95 -7.67 0.02
N ASP A 47 10.16 -6.88 -1.03
CA ASP A 47 9.70 -5.49 -1.04
C ASP A 47 8.18 -5.45 -0.87
N THR A 48 7.67 -4.41 -0.21
CA THR A 48 6.24 -4.30 0.05
C THR A 48 5.49 -4.25 -1.27
N LYS A 49 4.61 -5.23 -1.50
CA LYS A 49 3.79 -5.33 -2.71
C LYS A 49 2.53 -4.51 -2.54
N TYR A 50 2.64 -3.20 -2.73
CA TYR A 50 1.47 -2.33 -2.65
C TYR A 50 0.57 -2.50 -3.87
N VAL A 51 -0.72 -2.69 -3.63
CA VAL A 51 -1.79 -2.45 -4.59
C VAL A 51 -2.27 -1.02 -4.39
N LEU A 52 -2.31 -0.21 -5.45
CA LEU A 52 -2.82 1.16 -5.43
C LEU A 52 -4.11 1.24 -6.24
N LEU A 53 -5.19 1.70 -5.64
CA LEU A 53 -6.35 2.21 -6.36
C LEU A 53 -6.34 3.73 -6.31
N TYR A 54 -6.52 4.37 -7.47
CA TYR A 54 -6.77 5.81 -7.53
C TYR A 54 -8.00 6.15 -8.37
N LEU A 55 -8.72 7.17 -7.92
CA LEU A 55 -9.77 7.87 -8.64
C LEU A 55 -9.31 9.31 -8.84
N TYR A 56 -9.60 9.89 -10.01
CA TYR A 56 -9.16 11.24 -10.35
C TYR A 56 -10.33 12.05 -10.90
N ASP A 57 -10.66 13.12 -10.19
CA ASP A 57 -11.61 14.15 -10.62
C ASP A 57 -10.83 15.21 -11.41
N GLU A 58 -11.03 15.21 -12.73
CA GLU A 58 -10.33 16.08 -13.67
C GLU A 58 -10.74 17.56 -13.53
N GLU A 59 -11.98 17.84 -13.13
CA GLU A 59 -12.50 19.21 -12.98
C GLU A 59 -11.91 19.87 -11.73
N LYS A 60 -11.83 19.12 -10.64
CA LYS A 60 -11.29 19.62 -9.35
C LYS A 60 -9.79 19.41 -9.21
N ASN A 61 -9.14 18.74 -10.17
CA ASN A 61 -7.76 18.26 -10.07
C ASN A 61 -7.49 17.53 -8.74
N THR A 62 -8.40 16.64 -8.35
CA THR A 62 -8.39 15.98 -7.03
C THR A 62 -8.28 14.47 -7.17
N PHE A 63 -7.36 13.88 -6.41
CA PHE A 63 -7.19 12.43 -6.31
C PHE A 63 -7.86 11.90 -5.05
N GLY A 64 -8.54 10.77 -5.18
CA GLY A 64 -8.83 9.86 -4.07
C GLY A 64 -8.02 8.60 -4.23
N VAL A 65 -7.26 8.23 -3.22
CA VAL A 65 -6.35 7.08 -3.26
C VAL A 65 -6.63 6.13 -2.12
N THR A 66 -6.46 4.85 -2.41
CA THR A 66 -6.33 3.80 -1.40
C THR A 66 -5.21 2.89 -1.84
N TYR A 67 -4.26 2.63 -0.97
CA TYR A 67 -3.24 1.63 -1.23
C TYR A 67 -3.06 0.72 -0.03
N PHE A 68 -2.73 -0.53 -0.29
CA PHE A 68 -2.62 -1.53 0.75
C PHE A 68 -1.61 -2.61 0.38
N ASP A 69 -1.12 -3.28 1.42
CA ASP A 69 -0.37 -4.51 1.32
C ASP A 69 -1.15 -5.61 2.04
N ILE A 70 -1.56 -6.62 1.28
CA ILE A 70 -2.40 -7.71 1.79
C ILE A 70 -1.66 -8.60 2.79
N THR A 71 -0.31 -8.59 2.80
CA THR A 71 0.49 -9.38 3.73
C THR A 71 0.58 -8.75 5.12
N THR A 72 0.55 -7.42 5.19
CA THR A 72 0.58 -6.67 6.45
C THR A 72 -0.80 -6.19 6.89
N LEU A 73 -1.82 -6.34 6.03
CA LEU A 73 -3.19 -5.87 6.26
C LEU A 73 -3.26 -4.37 6.59
N GLN A 74 -2.30 -3.59 6.09
CA GLN A 74 -2.27 -2.14 6.29
C GLN A 74 -2.87 -1.44 5.07
N PHE A 75 -3.95 -0.70 5.29
CA PHE A 75 -4.64 0.09 4.30
C PHE A 75 -4.40 1.56 4.57
N SER A 76 -3.97 2.30 3.56
CA SER A 76 -3.82 3.75 3.63
C SER A 76 -4.84 4.40 2.72
N ILE A 77 -5.60 5.35 3.25
CA ILE A 77 -6.61 6.12 2.51
C ILE A 77 -6.27 7.59 2.50
N GLY A 78 -6.52 8.28 1.39
CA GLY A 78 -6.25 9.71 1.32
C GLY A 78 -6.96 10.37 0.16
N GLN A 79 -7.19 11.68 0.30
CA GLN A 79 -7.68 12.53 -0.76
C GLN A 79 -6.90 13.84 -0.74
N PHE A 80 -6.50 14.31 -1.92
CA PHE A 80 -5.73 15.54 -2.04
C PHE A 80 -5.97 16.19 -3.41
N GLN A 81 -6.07 17.52 -3.40
CA GLN A 81 -6.00 18.32 -4.62
C GLN A 81 -4.53 18.44 -5.04
N ASP A 82 -4.25 18.25 -6.33
CA ASP A 82 -2.90 18.29 -6.88
C ASP A 82 -2.63 19.57 -7.69
N ASP A 83 -1.42 19.71 -8.21
CA ASP A 83 -1.06 20.75 -9.18
C ASP A 83 -1.20 20.25 -10.64
N SER A 84 -0.97 21.12 -11.62
CA SER A 84 -1.09 20.78 -13.05
C SER A 84 -0.13 19.66 -13.48
N MET A 85 1.02 19.56 -12.80
CA MET A 85 2.07 18.57 -13.03
C MET A 85 1.85 17.27 -12.25
N LYS A 86 0.82 17.22 -11.41
CA LYS A 86 0.49 16.11 -10.50
C LYS A 86 1.65 15.69 -9.61
N ASN A 87 2.36 16.67 -9.03
CA ASN A 87 3.53 16.43 -8.19
C ASN A 87 3.19 15.66 -6.91
N LYS A 88 2.00 15.86 -6.32
CA LYS A 88 1.60 15.13 -5.10
C LYS A 88 1.40 13.65 -5.42
N PHE A 89 0.72 13.35 -6.53
CA PHE A 89 0.55 12.00 -7.06
C PHE A 89 1.88 11.37 -7.44
N ARG A 90 2.77 12.08 -8.15
CA ARG A 90 4.12 11.60 -8.49
C ARG A 90 4.89 11.20 -7.23
N THR A 91 4.83 12.04 -6.21
CA THR A 91 5.49 11.77 -4.93
C THR A 91 4.93 10.53 -4.24
N LEU A 92 3.60 10.34 -4.26
CA LEU A 92 2.97 9.12 -3.72
C LEU A 92 3.50 7.86 -4.42
N ILE A 93 3.44 7.82 -5.74
CA ILE A 93 3.80 6.61 -6.52
C ILE A 93 5.30 6.30 -6.44
N THR A 94 6.17 7.31 -6.35
CA THR A 94 7.62 7.11 -6.15
C THR A 94 7.92 6.56 -4.74
N ARG A 95 7.15 6.96 -3.71
CA ARG A 95 7.32 6.45 -2.34
C ARG A 95 6.86 5.01 -2.19
N ILE A 96 5.65 4.69 -2.68
CA ILE A 96 5.04 3.38 -2.44
C ILE A 96 5.47 2.35 -3.50
N ARG A 97 5.85 2.76 -4.72
CA ARG A 97 6.16 1.87 -5.87
C ARG A 97 5.15 0.72 -5.98
N PRO A 98 3.89 1.01 -6.35
CA PRO A 98 2.87 -0.03 -6.40
C PRO A 98 3.26 -1.09 -7.43
N VAL A 99 3.04 -2.36 -7.10
CA VAL A 99 3.26 -3.48 -8.05
C VAL A 99 2.02 -3.72 -8.91
N GLU A 100 0.87 -3.26 -8.44
CA GLU A 100 -0.41 -3.34 -9.11
C GLU A 100 -1.19 -2.05 -8.92
N VAL A 101 -1.82 -1.58 -9.99
CA VAL A 101 -2.61 -0.34 -10.01
C VAL A 101 -4.01 -0.62 -10.52
N LEU A 102 -5.00 -0.24 -9.73
CA LEU A 102 -6.42 -0.29 -10.04
C LEU A 102 -6.87 1.12 -10.46
N CYS A 103 -7.35 1.26 -11.69
CA CYS A 103 -7.85 2.55 -12.18
C CYS A 103 -8.95 2.38 -13.23
N GLU A 104 -9.67 3.47 -13.52
CA GLU A 104 -10.70 3.48 -14.56
C GLU A 104 -10.09 3.28 -15.95
N ALA A 105 -10.85 2.67 -16.85
CA ALA A 105 -10.43 2.39 -18.23
C ALA A 105 -9.86 3.61 -18.95
N LYS A 106 -10.47 4.79 -18.74
CA LYS A 106 -10.03 6.06 -19.35
C LYS A 106 -8.61 6.47 -18.94
N PHE A 107 -8.16 6.07 -17.75
CA PHE A 107 -6.84 6.46 -17.24
C PHE A 107 -5.72 5.48 -17.56
N MET A 108 -6.01 4.32 -18.14
CA MET A 108 -5.02 3.27 -18.49
C MET A 108 -3.95 3.72 -19.49
N LYS A 109 -4.28 4.71 -20.32
CA LYS A 109 -3.40 5.32 -21.34
C LYS A 109 -3.12 6.82 -21.09
N SER A 110 -3.46 7.33 -19.91
CA SER A 110 -3.26 8.73 -19.53
C SER A 110 -1.80 9.05 -19.20
N ASP A 111 -1.47 10.32 -18.99
CA ASP A 111 -0.16 10.70 -18.45
C ASP A 111 0.14 10.04 -17.10
N MET A 112 -0.89 9.75 -16.28
CA MET A 112 -0.70 9.11 -14.97
C MET A 112 -0.18 7.69 -15.15
N SER A 113 -0.68 7.01 -16.18
CA SER A 113 -0.21 5.68 -16.54
C SER A 113 1.23 5.69 -17.08
N LYS A 114 1.67 6.78 -17.73
CA LYS A 114 3.08 6.96 -18.14
C LYS A 114 3.98 7.16 -16.92
N MET A 115 3.57 8.01 -15.97
CA MET A 115 4.29 8.26 -14.71
C MET A 115 4.42 6.99 -13.85
N LEU A 116 3.39 6.16 -13.82
CA LEU A 116 3.45 4.86 -13.13
C LEU A 116 4.38 3.87 -13.84
N ARG A 117 4.38 3.84 -15.18
CA ARG A 117 5.25 2.97 -15.98
C ARG A 117 6.71 3.40 -16.02
N SER A 118 7.03 4.64 -15.63
CA SER A 118 8.43 5.08 -15.49
C SER A 118 9.09 4.60 -14.20
N SER A 119 8.35 3.94 -13.30
CA SER A 119 8.97 3.26 -12.16
C SER A 119 9.93 2.16 -12.64
N PRO A 120 11.09 1.96 -11.99
CA PRO A 120 12.02 0.90 -12.38
C PRO A 120 11.43 -0.51 -12.34
N ILE A 121 10.38 -0.69 -11.52
CA ILE A 121 9.54 -1.88 -11.54
C ILE A 121 8.13 -1.44 -11.96
N PRO A 122 7.77 -1.54 -13.26
CA PRO A 122 6.47 -1.12 -13.73
C PRO A 122 5.32 -1.94 -13.08
N PRO A 123 4.23 -1.27 -12.66
CA PRO A 123 3.05 -1.96 -12.14
C PRO A 123 2.28 -2.69 -13.24
N THR A 124 1.57 -3.73 -12.84
CA THR A 124 0.46 -4.29 -13.61
C THR A 124 -0.78 -3.42 -13.41
N PHE A 125 -1.53 -3.16 -14.48
CA PHE A 125 -2.77 -2.37 -14.37
C PHE A 125 -4.00 -3.27 -14.46
N SER A 126 -4.96 -3.05 -13.57
CA SER A 126 -6.25 -3.73 -13.56
C SER A 126 -7.38 -2.71 -13.69
N ASN A 127 -8.31 -2.98 -14.61
CA ASN A 127 -9.39 -2.05 -14.95
C ASN A 127 -10.60 -2.26 -14.03
N ILE A 128 -10.85 -1.28 -13.15
CA ILE A 128 -12.00 -1.35 -12.22
C ILE A 128 -13.34 -1.17 -12.91
N THR A 129 -13.39 -0.50 -14.07
CA THR A 129 -14.63 -0.33 -14.84
C THR A 129 -15.16 -1.68 -15.34
N ALA A 130 -14.26 -2.58 -15.72
CA ALA A 130 -14.61 -3.95 -16.11
C ALA A 130 -15.04 -4.82 -14.91
N GLN A 131 -14.77 -4.36 -13.68
CA GLN A 131 -15.07 -5.05 -12.42
C GLN A 131 -16.28 -4.44 -11.70
N GLU A 132 -17.15 -3.76 -12.44
CA GLU A 132 -18.36 -3.10 -11.91
C GLU A 132 -18.02 -2.05 -10.85
N LYS A 133 -17.27 -1.01 -11.26
CA LYS A 133 -16.99 0.17 -10.42
C LYS A 133 -18.27 0.61 -9.71
N ILE A 134 -18.16 0.77 -8.39
CA ILE A 134 -19.24 1.27 -7.55
C ILE A 134 -19.11 2.77 -7.31
N ASP A 135 -20.26 3.42 -7.09
CA ASP A 135 -20.32 4.83 -6.74
C ASP A 135 -20.00 5.09 -5.26
N TYR A 136 -20.08 6.35 -4.85
CA TYR A 136 -19.77 6.76 -3.48
C TYR A 136 -20.71 6.16 -2.43
N LEU A 137 -22.01 6.07 -2.71
CA LEU A 137 -23.00 5.56 -1.75
C LEU A 137 -22.80 4.07 -1.55
N ALA A 138 -22.69 3.31 -2.64
CA ALA A 138 -22.36 1.89 -2.60
C ALA A 138 -20.98 1.63 -1.96
N SER A 139 -20.03 2.56 -2.14
CA SER A 139 -18.73 2.50 -1.44
C SER A 139 -18.88 2.65 0.07
N LYS A 140 -19.77 3.51 0.56
CA LYS A 140 -20.07 3.61 2.00
C LYS A 140 -20.68 2.31 2.51
N ASP A 141 -21.68 1.77 1.80
CA ASP A 141 -22.40 0.56 2.22
C ASP A 141 -21.46 -0.64 2.35
N ILE A 142 -20.57 -0.86 1.37
CA ILE A 142 -19.62 -1.98 1.41
C ILE A 142 -18.57 -1.80 2.51
N ILE A 143 -18.11 -0.57 2.75
CA ILE A 143 -17.17 -0.26 3.85
C ILE A 143 -17.83 -0.58 5.20
N GLU A 144 -19.07 -0.13 5.40
CA GLU A 144 -19.79 -0.42 6.65
C GLU A 144 -20.02 -1.92 6.84
N PHE A 145 -20.39 -2.64 5.79
CA PHE A 145 -20.62 -4.07 5.84
C PHE A 145 -19.39 -4.84 6.34
N TYR A 146 -18.22 -4.58 5.75
CA TYR A 146 -16.99 -5.29 6.12
C TYR A 146 -16.39 -4.86 7.46
N LEU A 147 -16.53 -3.59 7.84
CA LEU A 147 -15.89 -3.07 9.05
C LEU A 147 -16.76 -3.22 10.30
N LYS A 148 -18.06 -3.48 10.16
CA LYS A 148 -18.94 -3.81 11.30
C LYS A 148 -18.98 -5.32 11.61
N SER A 149 -18.60 -6.20 10.67
CA SER A 149 -18.86 -7.64 10.76
C SER A 149 -18.11 -8.36 11.89
N GLU A 150 -16.82 -8.06 12.12
CA GLU A 150 -16.03 -8.72 13.19
C GLU A 150 -15.90 -7.90 14.47
N SER A 151 -15.59 -6.60 14.36
CA SER A 151 -15.30 -5.75 15.52
C SER A 151 -16.54 -5.08 16.12
N GLY A 152 -17.66 -5.08 15.40
CA GLY A 152 -18.85 -4.29 15.70
C GLY A 152 -18.62 -2.77 15.63
N LYS A 153 -17.42 -2.30 15.25
CA LYS A 153 -17.03 -0.89 15.28
C LYS A 153 -16.13 -0.52 14.11
N ILE A 154 -16.56 0.51 13.37
CA ILE A 154 -15.76 1.12 12.31
C ILE A 154 -14.52 1.81 12.95
N PRO A 155 -13.31 1.63 12.39
CA PRO A 155 -12.12 2.34 12.84
C PRO A 155 -12.33 3.86 12.87
N LYS A 156 -11.85 4.53 13.92
CA LYS A 156 -12.05 5.98 14.14
C LYS A 156 -11.72 6.83 12.92
N LEU A 157 -10.66 6.47 12.19
CA LEU A 157 -10.26 7.17 10.97
C LEU A 157 -11.34 7.08 9.89
N ILE A 158 -11.86 5.88 9.63
CA ILE A 158 -12.89 5.66 8.62
C ILE A 158 -14.20 6.32 9.04
N GLN A 159 -14.56 6.23 10.32
CA GLN A 159 -15.73 6.94 10.85
C GLN A 159 -15.62 8.45 10.61
N LYS A 160 -14.50 9.07 10.99
CA LYS A 160 -14.22 10.50 10.72
C LYS A 160 -14.30 10.82 9.22
N ALA A 161 -13.78 9.95 8.36
CA ALA A 161 -13.84 10.14 6.91
C ALA A 161 -15.27 10.06 6.38
N MET A 162 -16.12 9.18 6.92
CA MET A 162 -17.53 9.04 6.53
C MET A 162 -18.38 10.23 6.96
N GLU A 163 -18.06 10.82 8.11
CA GLU A 163 -18.67 12.05 8.62
C GLU A 163 -18.23 13.29 7.82
N ASN A 164 -16.98 13.36 7.37
CA ASN A 164 -16.43 14.46 6.57
C ASN A 164 -16.42 14.16 5.06
N SER A 165 -17.61 14.10 4.47
CA SER A 165 -17.79 13.65 3.09
C SER A 165 -17.06 14.52 2.05
N ASP A 166 -16.94 15.83 2.28
CA ASP A 166 -16.31 16.74 1.31
C ASP A 166 -14.82 16.43 1.11
N ASN A 167 -14.11 16.15 2.21
CA ASN A 167 -12.67 15.90 2.18
C ASN A 167 -12.27 14.46 1.92
N TYR A 168 -13.21 13.50 1.98
CA TYR A 168 -12.90 12.07 1.84
C TYR A 168 -13.81 11.32 0.84
N SER A 169 -14.69 12.01 0.09
CA SER A 169 -15.59 11.35 -0.85
C SER A 169 -14.88 10.46 -1.88
N LEU A 170 -13.81 10.96 -2.50
CA LEU A 170 -13.01 10.19 -3.45
C LEU A 170 -12.14 9.14 -2.74
N ALA A 171 -11.63 9.43 -1.54
CA ALA A 171 -10.87 8.44 -0.74
C ALA A 171 -11.73 7.24 -0.34
N LEU A 172 -12.94 7.47 0.15
CA LEU A 172 -13.90 6.44 0.51
C LEU A 172 -14.38 5.68 -0.74
N SER A 173 -14.59 6.38 -1.86
CA SER A 173 -14.89 5.72 -3.14
C SER A 173 -13.75 4.81 -3.57
N ALA A 174 -12.49 5.26 -3.40
CA ALA A 174 -11.31 4.46 -3.69
C ALA A 174 -11.21 3.23 -2.76
N LEU A 175 -11.53 3.39 -1.48
CA LEU A 175 -11.55 2.29 -0.52
C LEU A 175 -12.66 1.29 -0.83
N GLY A 176 -13.88 1.74 -1.09
CA GLY A 176 -15.00 0.87 -1.43
C GLY A 176 -14.74 0.05 -2.70
N ASN A 177 -14.21 0.68 -3.74
CA ASN A 177 -13.79 -0.03 -4.94
C ASN A 177 -12.60 -0.98 -4.68
N SER A 178 -11.72 -0.66 -3.74
CA SER A 178 -10.64 -1.57 -3.32
C SER A 178 -11.21 -2.82 -2.62
N ILE A 179 -12.22 -2.64 -1.75
CA ILE A 179 -12.91 -3.77 -1.08
C ILE A 179 -13.67 -4.61 -2.11
N LYS A 180 -14.40 -3.99 -3.05
CA LYS A 180 -15.07 -4.67 -4.16
C LYS A 180 -14.08 -5.49 -5.01
N TYR A 181 -12.88 -4.96 -5.24
CA TYR A 181 -11.82 -5.71 -5.91
C TYR A 181 -11.36 -6.93 -5.09
N LEU A 182 -11.17 -6.78 -3.78
CA LEU A 182 -10.84 -7.90 -2.89
C LEU A 182 -11.97 -8.94 -2.81
N GLN A 183 -13.24 -8.54 -2.97
CA GLN A 183 -14.37 -9.46 -3.12
C GLN A 183 -14.26 -10.25 -4.42
N PHE A 184 -13.95 -9.57 -5.53
CA PHE A 184 -13.73 -10.23 -6.82
C PHE A 184 -12.61 -11.28 -6.75
N LEU A 185 -11.59 -11.02 -5.92
CA LEU A 185 -10.48 -11.94 -5.65
C LEU A 185 -10.78 -13.01 -4.58
N MET A 186 -11.95 -12.98 -3.93
CA MET A 186 -12.38 -13.93 -2.90
C MET A 186 -11.53 -13.91 -1.62
N ILE A 187 -10.96 -12.76 -1.29
CA ILE A 187 -10.12 -12.57 -0.09
C ILE A 187 -10.61 -11.47 0.85
N ALA A 188 -11.63 -10.68 0.46
CA ALA A 188 -12.13 -9.56 1.28
C ALA A 188 -12.53 -9.99 2.70
N ASP A 189 -13.27 -11.09 2.84
CA ASP A 189 -13.79 -11.58 4.14
C ASP A 189 -12.67 -11.93 5.13
N LYS A 190 -11.49 -12.32 4.62
CA LYS A 190 -10.33 -12.72 5.44
C LYS A 190 -9.36 -11.58 5.71
N THR A 191 -9.56 -10.42 5.09
CA THR A 191 -8.53 -9.36 5.03
C THR A 191 -9.05 -8.03 5.54
N VAL A 192 -10.19 -7.56 5.03
CA VAL A 192 -10.72 -6.23 5.36
C VAL A 192 -11.12 -6.09 6.83
N PRO A 193 -11.76 -7.08 7.49
CA PRO A 193 -12.13 -6.97 8.91
C PRO A 193 -10.91 -6.86 9.85
N LEU A 194 -9.80 -7.48 9.46
CA LEU A 194 -8.54 -7.51 10.22
C LEU A 194 -7.60 -6.34 9.87
N ALA A 195 -8.01 -5.47 8.96
CA ALA A 195 -7.15 -4.43 8.41
C ALA A 195 -6.96 -3.25 9.37
N GLU A 196 -5.72 -2.73 9.40
CA GLU A 196 -5.41 -1.46 10.03
C GLU A 196 -5.47 -0.32 9.02
N PHE A 197 -6.17 0.76 9.38
CA PHE A 197 -6.39 1.90 8.50
C PHE A 197 -5.55 3.11 8.91
N TYR A 198 -4.84 3.67 7.94
CA TYR A 198 -3.96 4.81 8.08
C TYR A 198 -4.39 5.95 7.15
N GLU A 199 -4.18 7.19 7.60
CA GLU A 199 -4.44 8.37 6.79
C GLU A 199 -3.20 8.71 5.96
N TYR A 200 -3.36 8.80 4.65
CA TYR A 200 -2.39 9.39 3.75
C TYR A 200 -2.70 10.87 3.58
N SER A 201 -1.86 11.72 4.15
CA SER A 201 -1.90 13.17 3.96
C SER A 201 -0.63 13.65 3.28
N HIS A 202 -0.77 14.36 2.15
CA HIS A 202 0.36 14.98 1.47
C HIS A 202 0.80 16.30 2.11
N GLU A 203 -0.10 16.96 2.84
CA GLU A 203 0.08 18.37 3.22
C GLU A 203 0.79 18.56 4.56
N ARG A 204 1.66 19.57 4.60
CA ARG A 204 1.95 20.30 5.83
C ARG A 204 0.77 21.22 6.09
N SER A 205 0.17 21.17 7.28
CA SER A 205 -0.66 22.30 7.65
C SER A 205 0.23 23.53 7.80
N THR A 206 -0.08 24.57 7.03
CA THR A 206 0.68 25.83 6.96
C THR A 206 0.30 26.80 8.08
N THR A 207 -0.73 26.49 8.86
CA THR A 207 -1.12 27.30 10.01
C THR A 207 -0.09 27.12 11.14
N LEU A 208 0.31 28.23 11.77
CA LEU A 208 1.29 28.23 12.87
C LEU A 208 0.88 27.30 14.03
N GLY A 209 -0.42 27.08 14.24
CA GLY A 209 -0.97 26.18 15.26
C GLY A 209 -0.90 24.68 14.92
N ASP A 210 -0.81 24.32 13.64
CA ASP A 210 -0.78 22.91 13.20
C ASP A 210 0.62 22.42 12.80
N ARG A 211 1.67 23.23 12.98
CA ARG A 211 3.07 22.77 12.79
C ARG A 211 3.40 21.54 13.64
N GLN A 212 2.70 21.33 14.75
CA GLN A 212 2.78 20.12 15.58
C GLN A 212 2.19 18.85 14.93
N LYS A 213 1.36 18.97 13.88
CA LYS A 213 0.79 17.81 13.15
C LYS A 213 1.72 17.27 12.06
N ASN A 214 2.79 18.00 11.73
CA ASN A 214 3.73 17.59 10.68
C ASN A 214 4.69 16.55 11.23
N SER A 215 4.34 15.26 11.12
CA SER A 215 5.15 14.17 11.69
C SER A 215 6.42 13.84 10.87
N ALA A 216 6.54 14.32 9.63
CA ALA A 216 7.65 13.95 8.74
C ALA A 216 8.12 15.08 7.81
N MET A 217 9.39 15.02 7.42
CA MET A 217 9.99 15.81 6.35
C MET A 217 9.36 15.40 5.01
N ILE A 218 8.99 16.39 4.20
CA ILE A 218 8.48 16.15 2.85
C ILE A 218 9.68 15.98 1.92
N LEU A 219 9.78 14.80 1.31
CA LEU A 219 10.64 14.53 0.16
C LEU A 219 9.74 14.31 -1.06
N ASP A 220 9.76 15.22 -2.02
CA ASP A 220 9.01 15.07 -3.26
C ASP A 220 9.64 14.01 -4.18
N ALA A 221 8.96 13.66 -5.26
CA ALA A 221 9.47 12.67 -6.22
C ALA A 221 10.86 13.04 -6.73
N GLN A 222 11.09 14.31 -7.06
CA GLN A 222 12.36 14.76 -7.61
C GLN A 222 13.50 14.67 -6.58
N ALA A 223 13.27 15.01 -5.31
CA ALA A 223 14.26 14.83 -4.26
C ALA A 223 14.56 13.34 -4.01
N LEU A 224 13.55 12.47 -4.01
CA LEU A 224 13.76 11.02 -3.85
C LEU A 224 14.61 10.43 -4.98
N GLU A 225 14.41 10.89 -6.22
CA GLU A 225 15.17 10.49 -7.40
C GLU A 225 16.57 11.10 -7.41
N ASN A 226 16.71 12.42 -7.21
CA ASN A 226 17.99 13.14 -7.33
C ASN A 226 18.96 12.83 -6.18
N LEU A 227 18.44 12.52 -4.99
CA LEU A 227 19.26 12.12 -3.84
C LEU A 227 19.49 10.60 -3.81
N GLU A 228 19.03 9.87 -4.83
CA GLU A 228 19.20 8.42 -4.99
C GLU A 228 18.83 7.64 -3.72
N ILE A 229 17.71 8.03 -3.11
CA ILE A 229 17.33 7.54 -1.78
C ILE A 229 17.04 6.03 -1.81
N LEU A 230 16.42 5.56 -2.90
CA LEU A 230 15.89 4.20 -3.01
C LEU A 230 16.55 3.38 -4.14
N GLU A 231 17.06 4.07 -5.14
CA GLU A 231 17.68 3.50 -6.34
C GLU A 231 18.57 4.58 -6.99
N VAL A 232 19.58 4.12 -7.73
CA VAL A 232 20.51 4.99 -8.47
C VAL A 232 19.91 5.31 -9.83
N GLN A 233 20.19 6.50 -10.35
CA GLN A 233 19.74 6.88 -11.69
C GLN A 233 20.62 6.20 -12.75
N GLY A 234 20.01 5.40 -13.64
CA GLY A 234 20.69 4.76 -14.77
C GLY A 234 20.57 3.24 -14.80
N LYS A 235 20.81 2.64 -15.97
CA LYS A 235 20.71 1.19 -16.19
C LYS A 235 21.95 0.46 -15.69
N LEU A 236 22.07 0.30 -14.37
CA LEU A 236 22.92 -0.72 -13.77
C LEU A 236 22.08 -1.97 -13.50
N SER A 237 22.63 -3.16 -13.74
CA SER A 237 21.96 -4.45 -13.57
C SER A 237 21.43 -4.73 -12.15
N ARG A 238 21.72 -3.87 -11.17
CA ARG A 238 21.23 -3.95 -9.79
C ARG A 238 20.65 -2.60 -9.38
N ILE A 239 19.33 -2.47 -9.53
CA ILE A 239 18.54 -1.22 -9.37
C ILE A 239 18.82 -0.50 -8.04
N HIS A 240 19.10 -1.24 -6.97
CA HIS A 240 19.29 -0.67 -5.64
C HIS A 240 20.76 -0.40 -5.27
N GLU A 241 21.73 -0.98 -5.97
CA GLU A 241 23.15 -0.83 -5.60
C GLU A 241 23.60 0.63 -5.77
N GLY A 242 24.23 1.17 -4.72
CA GLY A 242 24.69 2.57 -4.68
C GLY A 242 23.70 3.57 -4.09
N SER A 243 22.44 3.19 -3.89
CA SER A 243 21.44 4.07 -3.24
C SER A 243 21.69 4.24 -1.73
N LEU A 244 21.12 5.28 -1.13
CA LEU A 244 21.16 5.48 0.32
C LEU A 244 20.57 4.28 1.08
N LEU A 245 19.42 3.76 0.62
CA LEU A 245 18.78 2.59 1.21
C LEU A 245 19.73 1.39 1.21
N HIS A 246 20.41 1.11 0.09
CA HIS A 246 21.37 0.01 0.01
C HIS A 246 22.57 0.20 0.94
N HIS A 247 23.05 1.43 1.09
CA HIS A 247 24.15 1.73 1.99
C HIS A 247 23.78 1.53 3.46
N VAL A 248 22.59 2.01 3.88
CA VAL A 248 22.14 2.01 5.28
C VAL A 248 21.51 0.67 5.68
N ASP A 249 20.95 -0.10 4.75
CA ASP A 249 20.31 -1.38 5.06
C ASP A 249 21.33 -2.40 5.59
N ARG A 250 21.22 -2.67 6.89
CA ARG A 250 21.90 -3.74 7.63
C ARG A 250 20.88 -4.55 8.44
N CYS A 251 19.60 -4.48 8.08
CA CYS A 251 18.53 -5.18 8.78
C CYS A 251 18.64 -6.69 8.54
N SER A 252 18.53 -7.48 9.62
CA SER A 252 18.56 -8.95 9.53
C SER A 252 17.20 -9.52 9.08
N THR A 253 16.10 -8.84 9.39
CA THR A 253 14.75 -9.32 9.07
C THR A 253 14.13 -8.55 7.90
N LYS A 254 13.31 -9.26 7.12
CA LYS A 254 12.61 -8.70 5.95
C LYS A 254 11.63 -7.57 6.32
N PHE A 255 10.88 -7.73 7.42
CA PHE A 255 10.01 -6.66 7.92
C PHE A 255 10.81 -5.45 8.44
N GLY A 256 12.02 -5.65 8.97
CA GLY A 256 12.94 -4.58 9.34
C GLY A 256 13.38 -3.76 8.14
N LYS A 257 13.73 -4.41 7.02
CA LYS A 257 14.05 -3.75 5.74
C LYS A 257 12.90 -2.87 5.24
N ARG A 258 11.67 -3.41 5.25
CA ARG A 258 10.46 -2.64 4.87
C ARG A 258 10.23 -1.42 5.75
N LEU A 259 10.41 -1.57 7.06
CA LEU A 259 10.28 -0.46 8.02
C LEU A 259 11.36 0.62 7.78
N LEU A 260 12.60 0.22 7.54
CA LEU A 260 13.71 1.13 7.24
C LEU A 260 13.42 1.94 5.96
N LYS A 261 12.97 1.28 4.88
CA LYS A 261 12.54 1.95 3.64
C LYS A 261 11.47 3.02 3.93
N LYS A 262 10.44 2.69 4.72
CA LYS A 262 9.40 3.65 5.14
C LYS A 262 9.97 4.84 5.91
N TRP A 263 10.92 4.61 6.83
CA TRP A 263 11.55 5.68 7.62
C TRP A 263 12.44 6.59 6.79
N ILE A 264 13.20 6.05 5.84
CA ILE A 264 14.06 6.84 4.96
C ILE A 264 13.23 7.69 3.98
N CYS A 265 12.12 7.15 3.45
CA CYS A 265 11.21 7.89 2.57
C CYS A 265 10.42 9.01 3.28
N SER A 266 10.35 8.98 4.60
CA SER A 266 9.58 9.95 5.40
C SER A 266 10.30 10.20 6.73
N PRO A 267 11.44 10.92 6.69
CA PRO A 267 12.22 11.23 7.89
C PRO A 267 11.36 11.98 8.90
N LEU A 268 11.60 11.77 10.19
CA LEU A 268 10.86 12.47 11.25
C LEU A 268 11.19 13.96 11.25
N PHE A 269 10.20 14.78 11.60
CA PHE A 269 10.36 16.22 11.81
C PHE A 269 10.17 16.63 13.29
N ASP A 270 9.65 15.71 14.12
CA ASP A 270 9.41 15.95 15.54
C ASP A 270 10.70 15.71 16.35
N ASP A 271 11.24 16.78 16.94
CA ASP A 271 12.46 16.76 17.76
C ASP A 271 12.42 15.70 18.85
N LYS A 272 11.29 15.52 19.54
CA LYS A 272 11.19 14.54 20.64
C LYS A 272 11.34 13.11 20.13
N LYS A 273 10.73 12.80 18.99
CA LYS A 273 10.84 11.47 18.36
C LYS A 273 12.22 11.27 17.76
N LEU A 274 12.85 12.32 17.23
CA LEU A 274 14.23 12.27 16.74
C LEU A 274 15.20 11.96 17.88
N ILE A 275 15.14 12.73 18.98
CA ILE A 275 15.96 12.50 20.18
C ILE A 275 15.75 11.08 20.69
N GLY A 276 14.51 10.61 20.82
CA GLY A 276 14.23 9.24 21.26
C GLY A 276 14.84 8.16 20.34
N ARG A 277 14.97 8.39 19.03
CA ARG A 277 15.71 7.49 18.12
C ARG A 277 17.22 7.57 18.35
N HIS A 278 17.77 8.76 18.56
CA HIS A 278 19.19 8.92 18.88
C HIS A 278 19.55 8.25 20.20
N ASP A 279 18.74 8.44 21.24
CA ASP A 279 18.91 7.78 22.55
C ASP A 279 18.89 6.26 22.42
N ALA A 280 17.96 5.72 21.62
CA ALA A 280 17.87 4.28 21.37
C ALA A 280 19.13 3.74 20.65
N VAL A 281 19.65 4.47 19.66
CA VAL A 281 20.89 4.10 18.97
C VAL A 281 22.08 4.16 19.93
N GLU A 282 22.22 5.24 20.69
CA GLU A 282 23.30 5.41 21.67
C GLU A 282 23.27 4.30 22.73
N TYR A 283 22.08 3.95 23.23
CA TYR A 283 21.88 2.85 24.16
C TYR A 283 22.38 1.52 23.59
N LEU A 284 22.02 1.20 22.34
CA LEU A 284 22.45 -0.06 21.69
C LEU A 284 23.96 -0.08 21.42
N VAL A 285 24.56 1.05 21.06
CA VAL A 285 26.03 1.17 20.86
C VAL A 285 26.78 0.99 22.18
N LYS A 286 26.26 1.51 23.30
CA LYS A 286 26.85 1.34 24.63
C LYS A 286 26.72 -0.09 25.19
N HIS A 287 25.78 -0.90 24.70
CA HIS A 287 25.50 -2.25 25.20
C HIS A 287 25.71 -3.34 24.12
N ASP A 288 26.95 -3.48 23.64
CA ASP A 288 27.28 -4.40 22.53
C ASP A 288 26.94 -5.87 22.81
N THR A 289 27.10 -6.33 24.05
CA THR A 289 26.73 -7.71 24.46
C THR A 289 25.24 -7.99 24.27
N LEU A 290 24.39 -7.02 24.64
CA LEU A 290 22.94 -7.09 24.45
C LEU A 290 22.59 -7.06 22.96
N LEU A 291 23.22 -6.15 22.20
CA LEU A 291 23.02 -6.03 20.75
C LEU A 291 23.35 -7.34 20.02
N ASN A 292 24.48 -7.95 20.33
CA ASN A 292 24.90 -9.22 19.71
C ASN A 292 23.96 -10.37 20.07
N LYS A 293 23.44 -10.39 21.31
CA LYS A 293 22.41 -11.36 21.72
C LYS A 293 21.11 -11.18 20.93
N PHE A 294 20.66 -9.94 20.70
CA PHE A 294 19.48 -9.67 19.87
C PHE A 294 19.71 -10.04 18.40
N LYS A 295 20.85 -9.65 17.82
CA LYS A 295 21.20 -10.00 16.42
C LYS A 295 21.19 -11.52 16.20
N LYS A 296 21.71 -12.30 17.15
CA LYS A 296 21.71 -13.76 17.07
C LYS A 296 20.32 -14.39 17.13
N LYS A 297 19.34 -13.72 17.74
CA LYS A 297 17.95 -14.20 17.81
C LYS A 297 17.10 -13.78 16.59
N MET A 298 17.55 -12.79 15.84
CA MET A 298 16.85 -12.22 14.67
C MET A 298 17.36 -12.77 13.33
N ARG A 299 18.42 -13.59 13.37
CA ARG A 299 18.93 -14.41 12.28
C ARG A 299 18.49 -15.83 12.53
#